data_AF-A0A930E5D0-F1
#
_entry.id   AF-A0A930E5D0-F1
#
_cell.length_a   1.000
_cell.length_b   1.000
_cell.length_c   1.000
_cell.angle_alpha   90.00
_cell.angle_beta   90.00
_cell.angle_gamma   90.00
#
_symmetry.space_group_name_H-M   'P 1'
#
loop_
_entity.id
_entity.type
_entity.pdbx_description
1 polymer ?
#
loop_
_entity_poly.entity_id
_entity_poly.type
_entity_poly.pdbx_seq_one_letter_code
_entity_poly.pdbx_strand_id
1 'polypeptide(L)' 'TMGGLKITPNYALNEINKEDIIALILIGADMQLWLNSEQEPILNLAIELLKRNILVAGICGATLGLASKGLLDERVHT' A
#
# COMPACT_ATOMS: atom_id res chain seq x y z
N THR A 1 6.72 -14.45 7.07
CA THR A 1 5.50 -14.85 6.31
C THR A 1 4.91 -16.09 6.98
N MET A 2 3.62 -16.38 6.79
CA MET A 2 3.01 -17.59 7.37
C MET A 2 3.67 -18.90 6.89
N GLY A 3 4.24 -18.91 5.68
CA GLY A 3 4.94 -20.07 5.11
C GLY A 3 6.46 -20.10 5.29
N GLY A 4 7.02 -19.25 6.16
CA GLY A 4 8.48 -19.22 6.42
C GLY A 4 9.35 -18.64 5.30
N LEU A 5 8.77 -18.13 4.22
CA LEU A 5 9.47 -17.38 3.18
C LEU A 5 10.11 -16.11 3.75
N LYS A 6 11.39 -15.90 3.42
CA LYS A 6 12.15 -14.68 3.70
C LYS A 6 12.38 -13.93 2.39
N ILE A 7 12.07 -12.64 2.38
CA ILE A 7 12.24 -11.74 1.24
C ILE A 7 13.18 -10.62 1.67
N THR A 8 14.14 -10.28 0.81
CA THR A 8 15.03 -9.13 1.02
C THR A 8 14.65 -8.05 0.01
N PRO A 9 14.23 -6.84 0.46
CA PRO A 9 13.93 -5.75 -0.45
C PRO A 9 15.21 -5.22 -1.09
N ASN A 10 15.12 -4.81 -2.36
CA ASN A 10 16.22 -4.14 -3.06
C ASN A 10 16.31 -2.65 -2.76
N TYR A 11 15.17 -2.03 -2.39
CA TYR A 11 15.05 -0.59 -2.19
C TYR A 11 14.24 -0.30 -0.93
N ALA A 12 14.64 0.75 -0.21
CA ALA A 12 13.80 1.43 0.76
C ALA A 12 12.87 2.43 0.06
N LEU A 13 11.76 2.79 0.71
CA LEU A 13 10.74 3.65 0.11
C LEU A 13 11.29 5.04 -0.29
N ASN A 14 12.25 5.56 0.46
CA ASN A 14 12.90 6.85 0.20
C ASN A 14 13.95 6.81 -0.92
N GLU A 15 14.31 5.63 -1.43
CA GLU A 15 15.22 5.46 -2.57
C GLU A 15 14.48 5.42 -3.90
N ILE A 16 13.15 5.32 -3.87
CA ILE A 16 12.30 5.21 -5.06
C ILE A 16 11.97 6.61 -5.58
N ASN A 17 12.30 6.86 -6.85
CA ASN A 17 11.78 8.02 -7.57
C ASN A 17 10.29 7.82 -7.85
N LYS A 18 9.45 8.66 -7.24
CA LYS A 18 7.98 8.57 -7.37
C LYS A 18 7.49 8.79 -8.80
N GLU A 19 8.27 9.47 -9.63
CA GLU A 19 7.90 9.72 -11.03
C GLU A 19 7.96 8.46 -11.89
N ASP A 20 8.76 7.47 -11.49
CA ASP A 20 8.93 6.22 -12.25
C ASP A 20 7.87 5.15 -11.90
N ILE A 21 6.99 5.44 -10.92
CA ILE A 21 5.98 4.49 -10.46
C ILE A 21 4.78 4.48 -11.42
N ILE A 22 4.58 3.34 -12.09
CA ILE A 22 3.40 3.09 -12.95
C ILE A 22 2.30 2.29 -12.25
N ALA A 23 2.61 1.66 -11.11
CA ALA A 23 1.65 0.94 -10.26
C ALA A 23 2.22 0.74 -8.85
N LEU A 24 1.34 0.69 -7.85
CA LEU A 24 1.64 0.31 -6.48
C LEU A 24 0.79 -0.90 -6.07
N ILE A 25 1.44 -1.95 -5.54
CA ILE A 25 0.77 -3.17 -5.07
C ILE A 25 1.08 -3.34 -3.58
N LEU A 26 0.04 -3.28 -2.75
CA LEU A 26 0.12 -3.47 -1.30
C LEU A 26 -0.23 -4.91 -0.95
N ILE A 27 0.76 -5.64 -0.43
CA ILE A 27 0.59 -7.03 -0.03
C ILE A 27 -0.25 -7.16 1.24
N GLY A 28 -0.88 -8.33 1.41
CA GLY A 28 -1.55 -8.67 2.64
C GLY A 28 -0.60 -8.75 3.83
N ALA A 29 -1.11 -8.42 5.00
CA ALA A 29 -0.47 -8.65 6.30
C ALA A 29 -1.55 -8.76 7.38
N ASP A 30 -1.14 -9.00 8.63
CA ASP A 30 -2.05 -8.90 9.77
C ASP A 30 -2.78 -7.55 9.76
N MET A 31 -4.07 -7.59 10.07
CA MET A 31 -4.98 -6.44 9.94
C MET A 31 -4.49 -5.21 10.73
N GLN A 32 -3.90 -5.44 11.91
CA GLN A 32 -3.41 -4.35 12.77
C GLN A 32 -2.15 -3.67 12.23
N LEU A 33 -1.36 -4.35 11.40
CA LEU A 33 -0.13 -3.76 10.86
C LEU A 33 -0.43 -2.54 10.00
N TRP A 34 -1.47 -2.63 9.16
CA TRP A 34 -1.90 -1.57 8.24
C TRP A 34 -2.51 -0.34 8.91
N LEU A 35 -2.85 -0.46 10.20
CA LEU A 35 -3.36 0.64 11.01
C LEU A 35 -2.26 1.31 11.86
N ASN A 36 -1.03 0.80 11.82
CA ASN A 36 0.10 1.41 12.51
C ASN A 36 0.61 2.66 11.76
N SER A 37 1.07 3.66 12.50
CA SER A 37 1.63 4.90 11.94
C SER A 37 2.85 4.68 11.06
N GLU A 38 3.56 3.56 11.24
CA GLU A 38 4.66 3.14 10.36
C GLU A 38 4.22 2.93 8.90
N GLN A 39 2.95 2.66 8.64
CA GLN A 39 2.41 2.48 7.29
C GLN A 39 1.91 3.81 6.66
N GLU A 40 1.88 4.91 7.41
CA GLU A 40 1.50 6.23 6.90
C GLU A 40 2.27 6.64 5.64
N PRO A 41 3.60 6.44 5.53
CA PRO A 41 4.34 6.85 4.33
C PRO A 41 3.83 6.14 3.06
N ILE A 42 3.55 4.84 3.13
CA ILE A 42 3.10 4.07 1.96
C ILE A 42 1.64 4.36 1.62
N LEU A 43 0.79 4.61 2.63
CA LEU A 43 -0.60 5.01 2.43
C LEU A 43 -0.71 6.42 1.84
N ASN A 44 0.15 7.35 2.27
CA ASN A 44 0.23 8.69 1.67
C ASN A 44 0.74 8.63 0.22
N LEU A 45 1.67 7.72 -0.08
CA LEU A 45 2.08 7.47 -1.47
C LEU A 45 0.91 6.93 -2.30
N ALA A 46 0.07 6.04 -1.78
CA ALA A 46 -1.11 5.56 -2.48
C ALA A 46 -2.08 6.72 -2.84
N ILE A 47 -2.30 7.66 -1.91
CA ILE A 47 -3.10 8.88 -2.17
C ILE A 47 -2.47 9.70 -3.31
N GLU A 48 -1.16 9.94 -3.26
CA GLU A 48 -0.42 10.70 -4.26
C GLU A 48 -0.51 10.07 -5.66
N LEU A 49 -0.33 8.75 -5.75
CA LEU A 49 -0.40 7.99 -6.99
C LEU A 49 -1.81 7.99 -7.58
N LEU A 50 -2.85 7.81 -6.76
CA LEU A 50 -4.24 7.89 -7.23
C LEU A 50 -4.58 9.29 -7.77
N LYS A 51 -4.07 10.37 -7.16
CA LYS A 51 -4.22 11.73 -7.68
C LYS A 51 -3.54 11.93 -9.05
N ARG A 52 -2.47 11.18 -9.31
CA ARG A 52 -1.76 11.13 -10.60
C ARG A 52 -2.36 10.12 -11.58
N ASN A 53 -3.51 9.52 -11.26
CA ASN A 53 -4.19 8.49 -12.04
C ASN A 53 -3.33 7.22 -12.25
N ILE A 54 -2.46 6.91 -11.29
CA ILE A 54 -1.61 5.72 -11.26
C ILE A 54 -2.33 4.58 -10.52
N LEU A 55 -2.15 3.36 -11.00
CA LEU A 55 -2.79 2.16 -10.44
C LEU A 55 -2.34 1.89 -9.00
N VAL A 56 -3.29 1.68 -8.10
CA VAL A 56 -3.05 1.15 -6.75
C VAL A 56 -3.90 -0.10 -6.56
N ALA A 57 -3.26 -1.19 -6.14
CA ALA A 57 -3.89 -2.45 -5.78
C ALA A 57 -3.54 -2.83 -4.34
N GLY A 58 -4.49 -3.43 -3.61
CA GLY A 58 -4.27 -3.94 -2.26
C GLY A 58 -5.04 -5.23 -2.03
N ILE A 59 -4.49 -6.12 -1.19
CA ILE A 59 -5.10 -7.42 -0.87
C ILE A 59 -5.07 -7.70 0.64
N CYS A 60 -6.08 -8.44 1.13
CA CYS A 60 -6.17 -8.87 2.53
C CYS A 60 -6.09 -7.65 3.48
N GLY A 61 -5.29 -7.68 4.56
CA GLY A 61 -5.20 -6.58 5.52
C GLY A 61 -4.86 -5.21 4.92
N ALA A 62 -4.26 -5.14 3.73
CA ALA A 62 -3.96 -3.86 3.07
C ALA A 62 -5.22 -3.06 2.71
N THR A 63 -6.35 -3.74 2.46
CA THR A 63 -7.61 -3.05 2.17
C THR A 63 -8.08 -2.22 3.35
N LEU A 64 -7.78 -2.62 4.59
CA LEU A 64 -8.06 -1.83 5.79
C LEU A 64 -7.20 -0.57 5.88
N GLY A 65 -5.93 -0.64 5.47
CA GLY A 65 -5.06 0.54 5.38
C GLY A 65 -5.55 1.54 4.32
N LEU A 66 -6.04 1.04 3.18
CA LEU A 66 -6.65 1.90 2.16
C LEU A 66 -7.98 2.50 2.64
N ALA A 67 -8.84 1.71 3.29
CA ALA A 67 -10.09 2.17 3.87
C ALA A 67 -9.89 3.21 4.98
N SER A 68 -8.85 3.08 5.81
CA SER A 68 -8.55 4.05 6.88
C SER A 68 -8.23 5.45 6.34
N LYS A 69 -7.88 5.55 5.06
CA LYS A 69 -7.66 6.80 4.32
C LYS A 69 -8.86 7.26 3.48
N GLY A 70 -10.00 6.57 3.57
CA GLY A 70 -11.19 6.83 2.75
C GLY A 70 -11.00 6.51 1.27
N LEU A 71 -9.92 5.78 0.90
CA LEU A 71 -9.62 5.50 -0.51
C LEU A 71 -10.60 4.52 -1.14
N LEU A 72 -11.43 3.85 -0.34
CA LEU A 72 -12.39 2.85 -0.81
C LEU A 72 -13.85 3.35 -0.76
N ASP A 73 -14.11 4.53 -0.18
CA ASP A 73 -15.47 5.03 0.12
C ASP A 73 -16.37 5.14 -1.12
N GLU A 74 -15.79 5.47 -2.27
CA GLU A 74 -16.49 5.67 -3.54
C GLU A 74 -16.14 4.60 -4.60
N ARG A 75 -15.51 3.50 -4.19
CA ARG A 75 -15.00 2.48 -5.11
C ARG A 75 -15.57 1.11 -4.77
N VAL A 76 -15.94 0.33 -5.79
CA VAL A 76 -16.29 -1.08 -5.59
C VAL A 76 -15.03 -1.82 -5.16
N HIS A 77 -15.09 -2.53 -4.05
CA HIS A 77 -13.97 -3.25 -3.45
C HIS A 77 -14.45 -4.53 -2.74
N THR A 78 -13.50 -5.37 -2.33
CA THR A 78 -13.69 -6.59 -1.52
C THR A 78 -12.69 -6.64 -0.38
#